data_AF-A0A0F9APL0-F1
#
_entry.id   AF-A0A0F9APL0-F1
#
_cell.length_a   1.000
_cell.length_b   1.000
_cell.length_c   1.000
_cell.angle_alpha   90.00
_cell.angle_beta   90.00
_cell.angle_gamma   90.00
#
_symmetry.space_group_name_H-M   'P 1'
#
loop_
_entity.id
_entity.type
_entity.pdbx_description
1 polymer ?
#
loop_
_entity_poly.entity_id
_entity_poly.type
_entity_poly.pdbx_seq_one_letter_code
_entity_poly.pdbx_strand_id
1 'polypeptide(L)'
;MSKSVQTNTLLFAALFKERGVLATLVVAQVIATVLAFAPTTAGDTWLLLGTISLFLHLTFLSSLTWLYLLRKQLEQMSQALQLSALMLSLLLTTAIFSGLLVEFASDFIAQQNSYAFILRNLLVVFLVTALFIQFLTIHFEKEQQTNALARAELDALQARIRPHFLYNSLNTAAELTHYDPQAAEQAILALAALSQAAMRVGKET
;
A
#
# COMPACT_ATOMS: atom_id res chain seq x y z
N MET A 1 -15.39 7.26 16.00
CA MET A 1 -14.35 6.21 16.15
C MET A 1 -14.47 5.16 15.03
N SER A 2 -14.19 5.50 13.74
CA SER A 2 -14.27 4.50 12.65
C SER A 2 -13.40 4.85 11.43
N LYS A 3 -12.08 4.92 11.59
CA LYS A 3 -11.15 5.09 10.44
C LYS A 3 -10.01 4.07 10.35
N SER A 4 -9.82 3.20 11.33
CA SER A 4 -8.77 2.16 11.29
C SER A 4 -9.14 0.93 10.45
N VAL A 5 -10.43 0.73 10.14
CA VAL A 5 -10.90 -0.48 9.44
C VAL A 5 -10.57 -0.45 7.94
N GLN A 6 -10.44 0.72 7.31
CA GLN A 6 -10.11 0.82 5.87
C GLN A 6 -8.63 0.56 5.55
N THR A 7 -7.72 0.86 6.47
CA THR A 7 -6.27 0.79 6.23
C THR A 7 -5.76 -0.65 6.22
N ASN A 8 -6.28 -1.50 7.11
CA ASN A 8 -5.87 -2.90 7.23
C ASN A 8 -6.23 -3.73 5.98
N THR A 9 -7.32 -3.39 5.30
CA THR A 9 -7.78 -4.14 4.12
C THR A 9 -6.92 -3.84 2.88
N LEU A 10 -6.34 -2.64 2.78
CA LEU A 10 -5.66 -2.18 1.56
C LEU A 10 -4.28 -2.83 1.34
N LEU A 11 -3.52 -3.06 2.41
CA LEU A 11 -2.14 -3.55 2.33
C LEU A 11 -2.09 -5.01 1.82
N PHE A 12 -2.91 -5.90 2.40
CA PHE A 12 -3.04 -7.28 1.94
C PHE A 12 -3.78 -7.39 0.61
N ALA A 13 -4.84 -6.60 0.39
CA ALA A 13 -5.56 -6.63 -0.88
C ALA A 13 -4.68 -6.20 -2.06
N ALA A 14 -3.70 -5.32 -1.86
CA ALA A 14 -2.75 -4.94 -2.90
C ALA A 14 -1.82 -6.09 -3.31
N LEU A 15 -1.38 -6.92 -2.35
CA LEU A 15 -0.54 -8.10 -2.61
C LEU A 15 -1.28 -9.17 -3.43
N PHE A 16 -2.59 -9.34 -3.22
CA PHE A 16 -3.40 -10.34 -3.92
C PHE A 16 -3.97 -9.88 -5.28
N LYS A 17 -3.76 -8.62 -5.68
CA LYS A 17 -4.13 -8.16 -7.02
C LYS A 17 -3.14 -8.69 -8.06
N GLU A 18 -3.58 -8.79 -9.31
CA GLU A 18 -2.74 -9.22 -10.45
C GLU A 18 -1.38 -8.51 -10.47
N ARG A 19 -1.37 -7.18 -10.27
CA ARG A 19 -0.14 -6.38 -10.22
C ARG A 19 0.78 -6.75 -9.04
N GLY A 20 0.22 -7.08 -7.88
CA GLY A 20 0.98 -7.48 -6.70
C GLY A 20 1.63 -8.85 -6.85
N VAL A 21 0.88 -9.81 -7.42
CA VAL A 21 1.42 -11.13 -7.78
C VAL A 21 2.54 -10.99 -8.81
N LEU A 22 2.30 -10.27 -9.90
CA LEU A 22 3.31 -10.03 -10.94
C LEU A 22 4.56 -9.34 -10.39
N ALA A 23 4.40 -8.31 -9.55
CA ALA A 23 5.53 -7.64 -8.92
C ALA A 23 6.33 -8.60 -8.04
N THR A 24 5.67 -9.48 -7.28
CA THR A 24 6.34 -10.48 -6.44
C THR A 24 7.14 -11.47 -7.27
N LEU A 25 6.58 -11.95 -8.39
CA LEU A 25 7.27 -12.85 -9.33
C LEU A 25 8.50 -12.18 -9.95
N VAL A 26 8.36 -10.93 -10.40
CA VAL A 26 9.47 -10.16 -10.99
C VAL A 26 10.57 -9.91 -9.95
N VAL A 27 10.22 -9.48 -8.74
CA VAL A 27 11.19 -9.26 -7.66
C VAL A 27 11.90 -10.56 -7.28
N ALA A 28 11.16 -11.67 -7.17
CA ALA A 28 11.75 -12.98 -6.91
C ALA A 28 12.74 -13.39 -8.01
N GLN A 29 12.41 -13.17 -9.28
CA GLN A 29 13.31 -13.47 -10.40
C GLN A 29 14.55 -12.56 -10.42
N VAL A 30 14.40 -11.28 -10.07
CA VAL A 30 15.54 -10.35 -9.94
C VAL A 30 16.47 -10.84 -8.83
N ILE A 31 15.94 -11.20 -7.66
CA ILE A 31 16.72 -11.77 -6.55
C ILE A 31 17.41 -13.06 -7.00
N ALA A 32 16.71 -13.97 -7.69
CA ALA A 32 17.29 -15.20 -8.21
C ALA A 32 18.48 -14.92 -9.13
N THR A 33 18.35 -13.93 -10.01
CA THR A 33 19.41 -13.53 -10.95
C THR A 33 20.61 -12.96 -10.21
N VAL A 34 20.38 -12.06 -9.25
CA VAL A 34 21.47 -11.49 -8.42
C VAL A 34 22.23 -12.58 -7.66
N LEU A 35 21.51 -13.56 -7.09
CA LEU A 35 22.13 -14.65 -6.35
C LEU A 35 22.87 -15.64 -7.27
N ALA A 36 22.33 -15.94 -8.45
CA ALA A 36 22.95 -16.87 -9.38
C ALA A 36 24.26 -16.34 -9.96
N PHE A 37 24.34 -15.04 -10.24
CA PHE A 37 25.52 -14.37 -10.79
C PHE A 37 26.49 -13.84 -9.72
N ALA A 38 26.28 -14.17 -8.45
CA ALA A 38 27.19 -13.77 -7.37
C ALA A 38 28.56 -14.46 -7.55
N PRO A 39 29.70 -13.73 -7.44
CA PRO A 39 31.04 -14.24 -7.80
C PRO A 39 31.56 -15.38 -6.90
N THR A 40 30.86 -15.71 -5.83
CA THR A 40 31.23 -16.76 -4.88
C THR A 40 30.71 -18.15 -5.27
N THR A 41 29.98 -18.28 -6.38
CA THR A 41 29.35 -19.55 -6.79
C THR A 41 30.21 -20.27 -7.83
N ALA A 42 30.79 -21.41 -7.45
CA ALA A 42 31.48 -22.29 -8.38
C ALA A 42 30.45 -23.27 -8.99
N GLY A 43 30.27 -23.26 -10.31
CA GLY A 43 29.34 -24.17 -11.00
C GLY A 43 28.71 -23.57 -12.27
N ASP A 44 27.76 -24.28 -12.85
CA ASP A 44 26.96 -23.77 -13.98
C ASP A 44 25.93 -22.73 -13.48
N THR A 45 26.15 -21.48 -13.86
CA THR A 45 25.29 -20.33 -13.51
C THR A 45 23.86 -20.53 -13.97
N TRP A 46 23.62 -21.19 -15.10
CA TRP A 46 22.27 -21.39 -15.63
C TRP A 46 21.49 -22.41 -14.82
N LEU A 47 22.15 -23.50 -14.42
CA LEU A 47 21.56 -24.49 -13.52
C LEU A 47 21.25 -23.87 -12.15
N LEU A 48 22.20 -23.12 -11.60
CA LEU A 48 22.01 -22.42 -10.32
C LEU A 48 20.85 -21.41 -10.39
N LEU A 49 20.77 -20.63 -11.47
CA LEU A 49 19.65 -19.71 -11.72
C LEU A 49 18.31 -20.46 -11.73
N GLY A 50 18.24 -21.59 -12.43
CA GLY A 50 17.04 -22.43 -12.49
C GLY A 50 16.63 -22.94 -11.11
N THR A 51 17.58 -23.47 -10.33
CA THR A 51 17.32 -23.97 -8.97
C THR A 51 16.86 -22.86 -8.01
N ILE A 52 17.55 -21.72 -7.99
CA ILE A 52 17.19 -20.58 -7.12
C ILE A 52 15.85 -19.99 -7.56
N SER A 53 15.63 -19.82 -8.86
CA SER A 53 14.37 -19.28 -9.38
C SER A 53 13.19 -20.18 -9.00
N LEU A 54 13.29 -21.49 -9.25
CA LEU A 54 12.25 -22.44 -8.88
C LEU A 54 11.96 -22.40 -7.37
N PHE A 55 13.03 -22.40 -6.56
CA PHE A 55 12.93 -22.34 -5.10
C PHE A 55 12.20 -21.07 -4.61
N LEU A 56 12.59 -19.90 -5.10
CA LEU A 56 11.96 -18.64 -4.70
C LEU A 56 10.49 -18.59 -5.16
N HIS A 57 10.20 -18.99 -6.39
CA HIS A 57 8.83 -18.99 -6.91
C HIS A 57 7.91 -19.92 -6.11
N LEU A 58 8.35 -21.14 -5.81
CA LEU A 58 7.59 -22.08 -4.99
C LEU A 58 7.34 -21.54 -3.57
N THR A 59 8.36 -20.92 -2.97
CA THR A 59 8.28 -20.34 -1.63
C THR A 59 7.26 -19.19 -1.60
N PHE A 60 7.39 -18.21 -2.50
CA PHE A 60 6.50 -17.05 -2.55
C PHE A 60 5.05 -17.43 -2.91
N LEU A 61 4.84 -18.29 -3.91
CA LEU A 61 3.49 -18.71 -4.31
C LEU A 61 2.78 -19.52 -3.22
N SER A 62 3.51 -20.38 -2.52
CA SER A 62 2.96 -21.16 -1.40
C SER A 62 2.59 -20.26 -0.23
N SER A 63 3.46 -19.31 0.13
CA SER A 63 3.18 -18.31 1.16
C SER A 63 1.95 -17.47 0.79
N LEU A 64 1.87 -16.99 -0.46
CA LEU A 64 0.76 -16.17 -0.91
C LEU A 64 -0.56 -16.96 -0.93
N THR A 65 -0.52 -18.23 -1.33
CA THR A 65 -1.69 -19.11 -1.33
C THR A 65 -2.18 -19.34 0.10
N TRP A 66 -1.28 -19.61 1.04
CA TRP A 66 -1.62 -19.79 2.45
C TRP A 66 -2.27 -18.53 3.04
N LEU A 67 -1.68 -17.37 2.77
CA LEU A 67 -2.22 -16.07 3.20
C LEU A 67 -3.56 -15.75 2.53
N TYR A 68 -3.74 -16.11 1.26
CA TYR A 68 -5.00 -15.91 0.54
C TYR A 68 -6.13 -16.77 1.13
N LEU A 69 -5.86 -18.02 1.51
CA LEU A 69 -6.84 -18.87 2.17
C LEU A 69 -7.26 -18.31 3.54
N LEU A 70 -6.30 -17.76 4.28
CA LEU A 70 -6.53 -17.16 5.60
C LEU A 70 -7.00 -15.70 5.53
N ARG A 71 -7.14 -15.11 4.33
CA ARG A 71 -7.42 -13.67 4.15
C ARG A 71 -8.62 -13.20 4.95
N LYS A 72 -9.71 -13.97 4.95
CA LYS A 72 -10.97 -13.59 5.61
C LYS A 72 -10.79 -13.47 7.13
N GLN A 73 -9.91 -14.29 7.70
CA GLN A 73 -9.59 -14.23 9.12
C GLN A 73 -8.61 -13.08 9.40
N LEU A 74 -7.57 -12.94 8.58
CA LEU A 74 -6.56 -11.89 8.71
C LEU A 74 -7.14 -10.47 8.59
N GLU A 75 -8.12 -10.26 7.70
CA GLU A 75 -8.78 -8.97 7.49
C GLU A 75 -9.49 -8.44 8.74
N GLN A 76 -9.88 -9.33 9.67
CA GLN A 76 -10.52 -8.96 10.92
C GLN A 76 -9.53 -8.61 12.04
N MET A 77 -8.23 -8.90 11.84
CA MET A 77 -7.20 -8.72 12.86
C MET A 77 -6.47 -7.38 12.72
N SER A 78 -5.65 -7.03 13.72
CA SER A 78 -4.85 -5.81 13.69
C SER A 78 -3.77 -5.86 12.61
N GLN A 79 -3.34 -4.70 12.10
CA GLN A 79 -2.28 -4.58 11.10
C GLN A 79 -0.99 -5.29 11.52
N ALA A 80 -0.59 -5.16 12.79
CA ALA A 80 0.59 -5.83 13.32
C ALA A 80 0.50 -7.36 13.19
N LEU A 81 -0.70 -7.92 13.40
CA LEU A 81 -0.91 -9.35 13.31
C LEU A 81 -0.97 -9.86 11.87
N GLN A 82 -1.45 -9.04 10.95
CA GLN A 82 -1.39 -9.33 9.52
C GLN A 82 0.06 -9.37 9.01
N LEU A 83 0.86 -8.38 9.40
CA LEU A 83 2.29 -8.32 9.04
C LEU A 83 3.10 -9.45 9.68
N SER A 84 2.79 -9.83 10.91
CA SER A 84 3.42 -10.98 11.56
C SER A 84 3.02 -12.30 10.89
N ALA A 85 1.77 -12.45 10.43
CA ALA A 85 1.33 -13.60 9.66
C ALA A 85 2.04 -13.70 8.30
N LEU A 86 2.26 -12.57 7.61
CA LEU A 86 3.07 -12.53 6.38
C LEU A 86 4.49 -13.05 6.65
N MET A 87 5.17 -12.47 7.65
CA MET A 87 6.52 -12.87 8.05
C MET A 87 6.58 -14.36 8.40
N LEU A 88 5.66 -14.84 9.25
CA LEU A 88 5.62 -16.23 9.67
C LEU A 88 5.39 -17.17 8.49
N SER A 89 4.48 -16.84 7.57
CA SER A 89 4.21 -17.67 6.39
C SER A 89 5.43 -17.80 5.48
N LEU A 90 6.20 -16.72 5.27
CA LEU A 90 7.42 -16.73 4.47
C LEU A 90 8.52 -17.52 5.15
N LEU A 91 8.70 -17.37 6.47
CA LEU A 91 9.69 -18.15 7.22
C LEU A 91 9.37 -19.65 7.22
N LEU A 92 8.10 -20.02 7.44
CA LEU A 92 7.68 -21.43 7.46
C LEU A 92 7.85 -22.08 6.09
N THR A 93 7.39 -21.42 5.02
CA THR A 93 7.56 -21.95 3.65
C THR A 93 9.03 -22.04 3.27
N THR A 94 9.85 -21.04 3.63
CA THR A 94 11.30 -21.08 3.41
C THR A 94 11.96 -22.24 4.15
N ALA A 95 11.59 -22.48 5.42
CA ALA A 95 12.12 -23.60 6.19
C ALA A 95 11.78 -24.94 5.54
N ILE A 96 10.52 -25.13 5.12
CA ILE A 96 10.04 -26.35 4.47
C ILE A 96 10.78 -26.57 3.15
N PHE A 97 10.76 -25.59 2.24
CA PHE A 97 11.41 -25.77 0.94
C PHE A 97 12.92 -25.87 1.06
N SER A 98 13.55 -25.17 2.00
CA SER A 98 15.00 -25.28 2.21
C SER A 98 15.38 -26.65 2.75
N GLY A 99 14.54 -27.25 3.61
CA GLY A 99 14.71 -28.63 4.06
C GLY A 99 14.53 -29.63 2.92
N LEU A 100 13.48 -29.48 2.12
CA LEU A 100 13.24 -30.32 0.93
C LEU A 100 14.41 -30.23 -0.08
N LEU A 101 14.98 -29.04 -0.27
CA LEU A 101 16.11 -28.85 -1.20
C LEU A 101 17.36 -29.57 -0.71
N VAL A 102 17.60 -29.62 0.61
CA VAL A 102 18.70 -30.41 1.20
C VAL A 102 18.50 -31.91 0.96
N GLU A 103 17.26 -32.41 1.06
CA GLU A 103 16.97 -33.83 0.83
C GLU A 103 17.04 -34.22 -0.65
N PHE A 104 16.49 -33.40 -1.55
CA PHE A 104 16.39 -33.72 -2.98
C PHE A 104 17.61 -33.34 -3.82
N ALA A 105 18.35 -32.30 -3.43
CA ALA A 105 19.52 -31.81 -4.17
C ALA A 105 20.80 -31.96 -3.33
N SER A 106 20.88 -33.07 -2.57
CA SER A 106 21.99 -33.37 -1.67
C SER A 106 23.34 -33.30 -2.38
N ASP A 107 23.48 -33.78 -3.62
CA ASP A 107 24.72 -33.67 -4.41
C ASP A 107 25.16 -32.22 -4.72
N PHE A 108 24.22 -31.29 -4.83
CA PHE A 108 24.50 -29.88 -5.10
C PHE A 108 24.86 -29.10 -3.82
N ILE A 109 24.34 -29.56 -2.67
CA ILE A 109 24.53 -28.92 -1.36
C ILE A 109 25.57 -29.65 -0.50
N ALA A 110 26.01 -30.84 -0.88
CA ALA A 110 26.82 -31.79 -0.11
C ALA A 110 28.10 -31.21 0.51
N GLN A 111 28.62 -30.09 0.01
CA GLN A 111 29.78 -29.41 0.59
C GLN A 111 29.47 -28.45 1.75
N GLN A 112 28.20 -28.17 2.05
CA GLN A 112 27.80 -27.22 3.09
C GLN A 112 27.09 -27.89 4.28
N ASN A 113 27.27 -27.34 5.47
CA ASN A 113 26.53 -27.73 6.66
C ASN A 113 25.04 -27.38 6.47
N SER A 114 24.18 -28.40 6.37
CA SER A 114 22.75 -28.27 6.09
C SER A 114 22.03 -27.31 7.04
N TYR A 115 22.40 -27.31 8.32
CA TYR A 115 21.82 -26.39 9.31
C TYR A 115 22.23 -24.93 9.04
N ALA A 116 23.49 -24.71 8.65
CA ALA A 116 23.98 -23.37 8.32
C ALA A 116 23.31 -22.83 7.04
N PHE A 117 23.01 -23.70 6.07
CA PHE A 117 22.29 -23.33 4.85
C PHE A 117 20.85 -22.88 5.15
N ILE A 118 20.09 -23.67 5.91
CA ILE A 118 18.71 -23.33 6.30
C ILE A 118 18.69 -22.03 7.11
N LEU A 119 19.61 -21.88 8.07
CA LEU A 119 19.68 -20.68 8.91
C LEU A 119 20.01 -19.42 8.08
N ARG A 120 20.93 -19.51 7.12
CA ARG A 120 21.24 -18.41 6.19
C ARG A 120 20.01 -18.02 5.35
N ASN A 121 19.30 -18.98 4.79
CA ASN A 121 18.08 -18.71 4.01
C ASN A 121 17.00 -18.05 4.86
N LEU A 122 16.78 -18.54 6.08
CA LEU A 122 15.85 -17.93 7.03
C LEU A 122 16.24 -16.50 7.38
N LEU A 123 17.53 -16.24 7.61
CA LEU A 123 18.03 -14.91 7.93
C LEU A 123 17.86 -13.95 6.74
N VAL A 124 18.16 -14.40 5.51
CA VAL A 124 17.95 -13.58 4.30
C VAL A 124 16.47 -13.25 4.13
N VAL A 125 15.59 -14.25 4.21
CA VAL A 125 14.13 -14.03 4.06
C VAL A 125 13.59 -13.15 5.18
N PHE A 126 14.05 -13.33 6.41
CA PHE A 126 13.69 -12.47 7.54
C PHE A 126 14.07 -11.01 7.28
N LEU A 127 15.31 -10.74 6.87
CA LEU A 127 15.78 -9.38 6.62
C LEU A 127 15.06 -8.73 5.44
N VAL A 128 14.92 -9.44 4.32
CA VAL A 128 14.22 -8.93 3.12
C VAL A 128 12.75 -8.64 3.45
N THR A 129 12.09 -9.55 4.18
CA THR A 129 10.69 -9.37 4.57
C THR A 129 10.54 -8.23 5.58
N ALA A 130 11.46 -8.08 6.54
CA ALA A 130 11.45 -6.97 7.48
C ALA A 130 11.60 -5.62 6.77
N LEU A 131 12.54 -5.52 5.81
CA LEU A 131 12.70 -4.33 4.98
C LEU A 131 11.46 -4.04 4.13
N PHE A 132 10.85 -5.07 3.56
CA PHE A 132 9.62 -4.93 2.80
C PHE A 132 8.46 -4.43 3.67
N ILE A 133 8.28 -4.96 4.87
CA ILE A 133 7.27 -4.50 5.83
C ILE A 133 7.52 -3.04 6.22
N GLN A 134 8.78 -2.68 6.50
CA GLN A 134 9.17 -1.31 6.84
C GLN A 134 8.86 -0.34 5.69
N PHE A 135 9.20 -0.74 4.46
CA PHE A 135 8.89 0.00 3.25
C PHE A 135 7.38 0.24 3.10
N LEU A 136 6.57 -0.82 3.23
CA LEU A 136 5.12 -0.70 3.15
C LEU A 136 4.57 0.26 4.21
N THR A 137 5.04 0.12 5.45
CA THR A 137 4.60 0.99 6.57
C THR A 137 4.88 2.46 6.25
N ILE A 138 6.10 2.79 5.83
CA ILE A 138 6.48 4.16 5.44
C ILE A 138 5.62 4.67 4.27
N HIS A 139 5.38 3.83 3.26
CA HIS A 139 4.58 4.22 2.10
C HIS A 139 3.13 4.54 2.48
N PHE A 140 2.51 3.70 3.31
CA PHE A 140 1.14 3.91 3.77
C PHE A 140 1.01 5.14 4.68
N GLU A 141 1.97 5.35 5.59
CA GLU A 141 2.00 6.55 6.44
C GLU A 141 2.07 7.83 5.61
N LYS A 142 2.92 7.85 4.56
CA LYS A 142 3.02 8.98 3.64
C LYS A 142 1.70 9.23 2.91
N GLU A 143 1.09 8.20 2.35
CA GLU A 143 -0.19 8.32 1.64
C GLU A 143 -1.30 8.86 2.56
N GLN A 144 -1.31 8.43 3.82
CA GLN A 144 -2.25 8.92 4.83
C GLN A 144 -2.01 10.41 5.15
N GLN A 145 -0.76 10.83 5.29
CA GLN A 145 -0.40 12.23 5.52
C GLN A 145 -0.81 13.12 4.35
N THR A 146 -0.53 12.70 3.10
CA THR A 146 -0.93 13.44 1.89
C THR A 146 -2.46 13.59 1.81
N ASN A 147 -3.21 12.51 2.08
CA ASN A 147 -4.67 12.55 2.08
C ASN A 147 -5.23 13.44 3.21
N ALA A 148 -4.58 13.46 4.38
CA ALA A 148 -4.97 14.33 5.49
C ALA A 148 -4.71 15.80 5.18
N LEU A 149 -3.56 16.11 4.57
CA LEU A 149 -3.20 17.46 4.13
C LEU A 149 -4.19 17.97 3.07
N ALA A 150 -4.46 17.17 2.04
CA ALA A 150 -5.42 17.55 0.99
C ALA A 150 -6.82 17.84 1.56
N ARG A 151 -7.27 17.06 2.55
CA ARG A 151 -8.54 17.33 3.25
C ARG A 151 -8.48 18.63 4.05
N ALA A 152 -7.40 18.88 4.77
CA ALA A 152 -7.22 20.12 5.53
C ALA A 152 -7.17 21.36 4.62
N GLU A 153 -6.52 21.25 3.46
CA GLU A 153 -6.51 22.30 2.44
C GLU A 153 -7.91 22.56 1.89
N LEU A 154 -8.67 21.50 1.57
CA LEU A 154 -10.06 21.61 1.13
C LEU A 154 -10.94 22.27 2.21
N ASP A 155 -10.79 21.87 3.47
CA ASP A 155 -11.54 22.46 4.59
C ASP A 155 -11.18 23.95 4.77
N ALA A 156 -9.90 24.33 4.62
CA ALA A 156 -9.45 25.71 4.67
C ALA A 156 -9.97 26.56 3.49
N LEU A 157 -10.00 25.98 2.29
CA LEU A 157 -10.61 26.58 1.09
C LEU A 157 -12.11 26.79 1.29
N GLN A 158 -12.83 25.79 1.83
CA GLN A 158 -14.24 25.92 2.15
C GLN A 158 -14.50 26.96 3.25
N ALA A 159 -13.65 27.03 4.27
CA ALA A 159 -13.75 28.05 5.32
C ALA A 159 -13.56 29.49 4.78
N ARG A 160 -12.80 29.66 3.69
CA ARG A 160 -12.69 30.95 2.99
C ARG A 160 -13.94 31.32 2.20
N ILE A 161 -14.72 30.36 1.72
CA ILE A 161 -16.03 30.59 1.11
C ILE A 161 -17.07 30.60 2.23
N ARG A 162 -17.24 31.70 2.97
CA ARG A 162 -18.23 31.80 4.07
C ARG A 162 -19.64 31.40 3.60
N PRO A 163 -20.16 30.21 3.92
CA PRO A 163 -21.47 29.77 3.43
C PRO A 163 -22.58 30.59 4.08
N HIS A 164 -22.35 31.00 5.35
CA HIS A 164 -23.26 31.82 6.12
C HIS A 164 -23.44 33.23 5.54
N PHE A 165 -22.43 33.78 4.86
CA PHE A 165 -22.59 35.06 4.19
C PHE A 165 -23.63 34.94 3.08
N LEU A 166 -23.50 33.92 2.22
CA LEU A 166 -24.45 33.68 1.14
C LEU A 166 -25.87 33.42 1.69
N TYR A 167 -25.97 32.57 2.72
CA TYR A 167 -27.25 32.23 3.35
C TYR A 167 -27.91 33.44 4.01
N ASN A 168 -27.15 34.27 4.74
CA ASN A 168 -27.66 35.51 5.32
C ASN A 168 -28.10 36.49 4.25
N SER A 169 -27.28 36.71 3.23
CA SER A 169 -27.62 37.66 2.17
C SER A 169 -28.86 37.24 1.40
N LEU A 170 -29.07 35.94 1.15
CA LEU A 170 -30.29 35.41 0.54
C LEU A 170 -31.51 35.56 1.45
N ASN A 171 -31.39 35.25 2.74
CA ASN A 171 -32.48 35.44 3.70
C ASN A 171 -32.86 36.92 3.86
N THR A 172 -31.87 37.82 3.97
CA THR A 172 -32.13 39.26 4.02
C THR A 172 -32.83 39.76 2.75
N ALA A 173 -32.40 39.28 1.57
CA ALA A 173 -33.10 39.62 0.32
C ALA A 173 -34.54 39.08 0.29
N ALA A 174 -34.77 37.86 0.78
CA ALA A 174 -36.11 37.23 0.84
C ALA A 174 -37.03 37.88 1.89
N GLU A 175 -36.47 38.46 2.94
CA GLU A 175 -37.23 39.25 3.91
C GLU A 175 -37.58 40.62 3.31
N LEU A 176 -36.62 41.27 2.65
CA LEU A 176 -36.83 42.56 1.98
C LEU A 176 -37.90 42.49 0.89
N THR A 177 -38.11 41.37 0.19
CA THR A 177 -39.18 41.29 -0.82
C THR A 177 -40.57 41.53 -0.26
N HIS A 178 -40.79 41.31 1.04
CA HIS A 178 -42.08 41.54 1.71
C HIS A 178 -42.24 42.97 2.24
N TYR A 179 -41.14 43.64 2.60
CA TYR A 179 -41.15 44.96 3.25
C TYR A 179 -40.72 46.11 2.34
N ASP A 180 -39.73 45.88 1.48
CA ASP A 180 -39.18 46.83 0.51
C ASP A 180 -38.65 46.10 -0.75
N PRO A 181 -39.52 45.92 -1.77
CA PRO A 181 -39.18 45.18 -2.98
C PRO A 181 -38.03 45.79 -3.78
N GLN A 182 -37.86 47.12 -3.76
CA GLN A 182 -36.77 47.79 -4.48
C GLN A 182 -35.42 47.53 -3.82
N ALA A 183 -35.37 47.55 -2.48
CA ALA A 183 -34.15 47.19 -1.75
C ALA A 183 -33.78 45.70 -1.94
N ALA A 184 -34.77 44.82 -2.02
CA ALA A 184 -34.55 43.39 -2.32
C ALA A 184 -33.92 43.18 -3.71
N GLU A 185 -34.43 43.86 -4.74
CA GLU A 185 -33.88 43.78 -6.09
C GLU A 185 -32.41 44.24 -6.14
N GLN A 186 -32.09 45.36 -5.50
CA GLN A 186 -30.72 45.86 -5.42
C GLN A 186 -29.79 44.89 -4.68
N ALA A 187 -30.26 44.27 -3.59
CA ALA A 187 -29.49 43.28 -2.85
C ALA A 187 -29.19 42.02 -3.70
N ILE A 188 -30.17 41.53 -4.46
CA ILE A 188 -30.01 40.38 -5.36
C ILE A 188 -29.02 40.71 -6.49
N LEU A 189 -29.13 41.89 -7.11
CA LEU A 189 -28.20 42.32 -8.17
C LEU A 189 -26.76 42.48 -7.65
N ALA A 190 -26.59 43.02 -6.44
CA ALA A 190 -25.28 43.10 -5.79
C ALA A 190 -24.70 41.70 -5.53
N LEU A 191 -25.52 40.74 -5.11
CA LEU A 191 -25.10 39.35 -4.90
C LEU A 191 -24.66 38.68 -6.21
N ALA A 192 -25.39 38.91 -7.31
CA ALA A 192 -25.07 38.38 -8.62
C ALA A 192 -23.73 38.95 -9.15
N ALA A 193 -23.52 40.26 -8.99
CA ALA A 193 -22.26 40.91 -9.36
C ALA A 193 -21.07 40.37 -8.55
N LEU A 194 -21.27 40.15 -7.25
CA LEU A 194 -20.25 39.60 -6.36
C LEU A 194 -19.90 38.13 -6.71
N SER A 195 -20.90 37.31 -7.05
CA SER A 195 -20.71 35.93 -7.53
C SER A 195 -19.95 35.89 -8.86
N GLN A 196 -20.29 36.78 -9.79
CA GLN A 196 -19.60 36.89 -11.07
C GLN A 196 -18.13 37.30 -10.91
N ALA A 197 -17.82 38.19 -9.96
CA ALA A 197 -16.44 38.56 -9.62
C ALA A 197 -15.65 37.38 -9.03
N ALA A 198 -16.24 36.62 -8.11
CA ALA A 198 -15.61 35.44 -7.51
C ALA A 198 -15.31 34.34 -8.55
N MET A 199 -16.23 34.11 -9.52
CA MET A 199 -16.02 33.15 -10.61
C MET A 199 -14.95 33.57 -11.61
N ARG A 200 -14.72 34.87 -11.80
CA ARG A 200 -13.64 35.38 -12.66
C ARG A 200 -12.27 35.18 -12.04
N VAL A 201 -12.14 35.41 -10.73
CA VAL A 201 -10.88 35.20 -9.99
C VAL A 201 -10.44 33.73 -10.02
N GLY A 202 -11.37 32.77 -10.03
CA GLY A 202 -11.06 31.35 -10.14
C GLY A 202 -10.68 30.85 -11.55
N LYS A 203 -10.72 31.69 -12.60
CA LYS A 203 -10.32 31.34 -13.97
C LYS A 203 -8.91 31.82 -14.35
N GLU A 204 -8.27 32.64 -13.52
CA GLU A 204 -6.94 33.22 -13.78
C GLU A 204 -5.79 32.50 -13.03
N THR A 205 -6.06 31.35 -12.42
CA THR A 205 -5.08 30.45 -11.78
C THR A 205 -5.15 29.06 -12.39
#